data_AF-S3BMI1-F1
#
_entry.id   AF-S3BMI1-F1
#
_cell.length_a   1.000
_cell.length_b   1.000
_cell.length_c   1.000
_cell.angle_alpha   90.00
_cell.angle_beta   90.00
_cell.angle_gamma   90.00
#
_symmetry.space_group_name_H-M   'P 1'
#
loop_
_entity.id
_entity.type
_entity.pdbx_description
1 polymer ?
#
loop_
_entity_poly.entity_id
_entity_poly.type
_entity_poly.pdbx_seq_one_letter_code
_entity_poly.pdbx_strand_id
1 'polypeptide(L)'
;MAARRGRGAAARRRKAARRRSAAAAIVATAVLLTALRPEVRPYLLAAALLAAAGAGGWWLWRKDRLTREQDRRWRQADRISAGRRTLAEVDAMTGTEFEELVAQLCRRDGCTEVRRVGGSHDNGADVVGRLPDGRSMVIQCKRYTPSSTIASREMRDT
;
A
#
# COMPACT_ATOMS: atom_id res chain seq x y z
N MET A 1 -26.58 -54.63 -34.10
CA MET A 1 -27.86 -53.97 -33.73
C MET A 1 -27.71 -52.55 -33.09
N ALA A 2 -26.61 -51.81 -33.26
CA ALA A 2 -26.40 -50.52 -32.55
C ALA A 2 -26.57 -49.22 -33.38
N ALA A 3 -26.60 -49.27 -34.71
CA ALA A 3 -26.45 -48.07 -35.55
C ALA A 3 -27.75 -47.25 -35.81
N ARG A 4 -28.94 -47.76 -35.47
CA ARG A 4 -30.22 -47.06 -35.76
C ARG A 4 -30.68 -46.08 -34.67
N ARG A 5 -30.14 -46.13 -33.45
CA ARG A 5 -30.56 -45.24 -32.34
C ARG A 5 -29.99 -43.81 -32.42
N GLY A 6 -28.84 -43.60 -33.10
CA GLY A 6 -28.18 -42.28 -33.17
C GLY A 6 -28.80 -41.25 -34.14
N ARG A 7 -29.39 -41.71 -35.25
CA ARG A 7 -29.96 -40.81 -36.28
C ARG A 7 -31.19 -40.03 -35.79
N GLY A 8 -32.00 -40.62 -34.90
CA GLY A 8 -33.17 -39.95 -34.29
C GLY A 8 -32.79 -38.87 -33.28
N ALA A 9 -31.71 -39.05 -32.52
CA ALA A 9 -31.24 -38.09 -31.52
C ALA A 9 -30.69 -36.80 -32.16
N ALA A 10 -29.94 -36.93 -33.27
CA ALA A 10 -29.40 -35.78 -34.01
C ALA A 10 -30.51 -34.93 -34.68
N ALA A 11 -31.53 -35.57 -35.26
CA ALA A 11 -32.68 -34.87 -35.85
C ALA A 11 -33.53 -34.14 -34.79
N ARG A 12 -33.72 -34.74 -33.61
CA ARG A 12 -34.40 -34.11 -32.47
C ARG A 12 -33.63 -32.89 -31.94
N ARG A 13 -32.30 -32.97 -31.83
CA ARG A 13 -31.43 -31.84 -31.43
C ARG A 13 -31.52 -30.66 -32.40
N ARG A 14 -31.52 -30.90 -33.72
CA ARG A 14 -31.67 -29.85 -34.74
C ARG A 14 -33.04 -29.16 -34.70
N LYS A 15 -34.12 -29.91 -34.44
CA LYS A 15 -35.47 -29.33 -34.22
C LYS A 15 -35.55 -28.48 -32.95
N ALA A 16 -34.91 -28.92 -31.86
CA ALA A 16 -34.87 -28.16 -30.60
C ALA A 16 -34.06 -26.85 -30.74
N ALA A 17 -32.92 -26.89 -31.46
CA ALA A 17 -32.13 -25.69 -31.77
C ALA A 17 -32.92 -24.68 -32.63
N ARG A 18 -33.62 -25.15 -33.68
CA ARG A 18 -34.49 -24.30 -34.51
C ARG A 18 -35.66 -23.69 -33.76
N ARG A 19 -36.26 -24.42 -32.81
CA ARG A 19 -37.32 -23.89 -31.93
C ARG A 19 -36.80 -22.83 -30.97
N ARG A 20 -35.59 -23.02 -30.40
CA ARG A 20 -34.95 -22.01 -29.55
C ARG A 20 -34.58 -20.74 -30.31
N SER A 21 -34.04 -20.86 -31.53
CA SER A 21 -33.74 -19.71 -32.37
C SER A 21 -35.00 -18.98 -32.83
N ALA A 22 -36.07 -19.71 -33.15
CA ALA A 22 -37.36 -19.11 -33.46
C ALA A 22 -37.98 -18.38 -32.26
N ALA A 23 -37.90 -18.97 -31.05
CA ALA A 23 -38.35 -18.33 -29.82
C ALA A 23 -37.53 -17.06 -29.50
N ALA A 24 -36.21 -17.11 -29.65
CA ALA A 24 -35.34 -15.94 -29.46
C ALA A 24 -35.65 -14.83 -30.47
N ALA A 25 -35.91 -15.18 -31.74
CA ALA A 25 -36.30 -14.22 -32.76
C ALA A 25 -37.64 -13.54 -32.41
N ILE A 26 -38.66 -14.31 -32.00
CA ILE A 26 -39.97 -13.76 -31.61
C ILE A 26 -39.84 -12.80 -30.43
N VAL A 27 -39.06 -13.17 -29.40
CA VAL A 27 -38.82 -12.31 -28.24
C VAL A 27 -38.09 -11.03 -28.68
N ALA A 28 -37.05 -11.14 -29.51
CA ALA A 28 -36.31 -9.97 -30.01
C ALA A 28 -37.21 -9.04 -30.85
N THR A 29 -38.07 -9.59 -31.71
CA THR A 29 -39.02 -8.81 -32.52
C THR A 29 -40.09 -8.15 -31.65
N ALA A 30 -40.63 -8.86 -30.65
CA ALA A 30 -41.59 -8.31 -29.71
C ALA A 30 -40.99 -7.16 -28.89
N VAL A 31 -39.75 -7.34 -28.39
CA VAL A 31 -38.99 -6.30 -27.69
C VAL A 31 -38.75 -5.08 -28.59
N LEU A 32 -38.36 -5.31 -29.85
CA LEU A 32 -38.15 -4.25 -30.83
C LEU A 32 -39.45 -3.48 -31.11
N LEU A 33 -40.57 -4.17 -31.31
CA LEU A 33 -41.90 -3.56 -31.50
C LEU A 33 -42.38 -2.78 -30.28
N THR A 34 -42.12 -3.28 -29.06
CA THR A 34 -42.42 -2.53 -27.83
C THR A 34 -41.51 -1.31 -27.66
N ALA A 35 -40.23 -1.40 -28.05
CA ALA A 35 -39.28 -0.29 -27.98
C ALA A 35 -39.55 0.79 -29.06
N LEU A 36 -40.17 0.40 -30.18
CA LEU A 36 -40.62 1.32 -31.23
C LEU A 36 -41.80 2.19 -30.79
N ARG A 37 -42.56 1.78 -29.77
CA ARG A 37 -43.69 2.55 -29.24
C ARG A 37 -43.20 3.85 -28.57
N PRO A 38 -43.79 5.01 -28.90
CA PRO A 38 -43.33 6.32 -28.41
C PRO A 38 -43.42 6.44 -26.88
N GLU A 39 -44.37 5.75 -26.25
CA GLU A 39 -44.56 5.79 -24.80
C GLU A 39 -43.47 5.07 -24.00
N VAL A 40 -42.74 4.14 -24.63
CA VAL A 40 -41.72 3.32 -23.96
C VAL A 40 -40.32 3.93 -24.08
N ARG A 41 -40.10 4.75 -25.12
CA ARG A 41 -38.85 5.49 -25.36
C ARG A 41 -38.37 6.32 -24.15
N PRO A 42 -39.22 7.11 -23.44
CA PRO A 42 -38.75 7.88 -22.28
C PRO A 42 -38.23 6.99 -21.16
N TYR A 43 -38.83 5.81 -20.94
CA TYR A 43 -38.38 4.87 -19.91
C TYR A 43 -37.04 4.19 -20.27
N LEU A 44 -36.82 3.87 -21.55
CA LEU A 44 -35.54 3.34 -22.01
C LEU A 44 -34.41 4.38 -21.88
N LEU A 45 -34.70 5.64 -22.22
CA LEU A 45 -33.75 6.74 -22.04
C LEU A 45 -33.44 6.98 -20.55
N ALA A 46 -34.46 6.99 -19.70
CA ALA A 46 -34.28 7.13 -18.25
C ALA A 46 -33.45 5.98 -17.66
N ALA A 47 -33.73 4.73 -18.05
CA ALA A 47 -32.97 3.57 -17.61
C ALA A 47 -31.50 3.63 -18.09
N ALA A 48 -31.27 4.06 -19.33
CA ALA A 48 -29.92 4.25 -19.86
C ALA A 48 -29.15 5.35 -19.11
N LEU A 49 -29.80 6.47 -18.78
CA LEU A 49 -29.22 7.55 -17.99
C LEU A 49 -28.86 7.09 -16.58
N LEU A 50 -29.74 6.33 -15.91
CA LEU A 50 -29.46 5.77 -14.59
C LEU A 50 -28.31 4.76 -14.61
N ALA A 51 -28.25 3.91 -15.63
CA ALA A 51 -27.15 2.97 -15.82
C ALA A 51 -25.82 3.70 -16.08
N ALA A 52 -25.84 4.76 -16.89
CA ALA A 52 -24.66 5.58 -17.15
C ALA A 52 -24.18 6.30 -15.88
N ALA A 53 -25.09 6.85 -15.08
CA ALA A 53 -24.77 7.49 -13.80
C ALA A 53 -24.17 6.48 -12.80
N GLY A 54 -24.77 5.29 -12.68
CA GLY A 54 -24.26 4.23 -11.82
C GLY A 54 -22.88 3.73 -12.24
N ALA A 55 -22.66 3.52 -13.54
CA ALA A 55 -21.36 3.13 -14.10
C ALA A 55 -20.29 4.20 -13.90
N GLY A 56 -20.65 5.48 -14.10
CA GLY A 56 -19.78 6.63 -13.84
C GLY A 56 -19.37 6.72 -12.38
N GLY A 57 -20.33 6.60 -11.45
CA GLY A 57 -20.06 6.57 -10.01
C GLY A 57 -19.16 5.41 -9.60
N TRP A 58 -19.40 4.20 -10.12
CA TRP A 58 -18.54 3.04 -9.86
C TRP A 58 -17.14 3.22 -10.44
N TRP A 59 -17.00 3.79 -11.63
CA TRP A 59 -15.70 4.06 -12.25
C TRP A 59 -14.88 5.07 -11.44
N LEU A 60 -15.52 6.15 -10.99
CA LEU A 60 -14.88 7.16 -10.12
C LEU A 60 -14.47 6.55 -8.78
N TRP A 61 -15.36 5.78 -8.14
CA TRP A 61 -15.05 5.08 -6.90
C TRP A 61 -13.90 4.08 -7.05
N ARG A 62 -13.89 3.31 -8.14
CA ARG A 62 -12.82 2.34 -8.44
C ARG A 62 -11.49 3.05 -8.69
N LYS A 63 -11.50 4.16 -9.43
CA LYS A 63 -10.30 4.98 -9.68
C LYS A 63 -9.76 5.57 -8.37
N ASP A 64 -10.63 6.12 -7.54
CA ASP A 64 -10.28 6.66 -6.21
C ASP A 64 -9.70 5.57 -5.28
N ARG A 65 -10.28 4.36 -5.28
CA ARG A 65 -9.73 3.21 -4.54
C ARG A 65 -8.29 2.86 -4.97
N LEU A 66 -8.02 2.81 -6.27
CA LEU A 66 -6.70 2.47 -6.79
C LEU A 66 -5.66 3.53 -6.45
N THR A 67 -6.03 4.81 -6.47
CA THR A 67 -5.14 5.92 -6.09
C THR A 67 -4.83 5.91 -4.59
N ARG A 68 -5.83 5.66 -3.73
CA ARG A 68 -5.64 5.66 -2.27
C ARG A 68 -4.73 4.54 -1.76
N GLU A 69 -4.72 3.39 -2.43
CA GLU A 69 -3.83 2.29 -2.06
C GLU A 69 -2.35 2.60 -2.38
N GLN A 70 -2.09 3.34 -3.46
CA GLN A 70 -0.73 3.80 -3.79
C GLN A 70 -0.21 4.85 -2.82
N ASP A 71 -1.10 5.71 -2.31
CA ASP A 71 -0.79 6.79 -1.39
C ASP A 71 -0.14 6.30 -0.08
N ARG A 72 -0.63 5.19 0.47
CA ARG A 72 -0.04 4.58 1.69
C ARG A 72 1.36 4.05 1.43
N ARG A 73 1.56 3.38 0.30
CA ARG A 73 2.87 2.85 -0.11
C ARG A 73 3.86 3.97 -0.40
N TRP A 74 3.40 5.04 -1.06
CA TRP A 74 4.20 6.22 -1.34
C TRP A 74 4.68 6.88 -0.05
N ARG A 75 3.79 7.12 0.91
CA ARG A 75 4.16 7.70 2.22
C ARG A 75 5.12 6.81 3.00
N GLN A 76 4.97 5.49 2.95
CA GLN A 76 5.91 4.58 3.60
C GLN A 76 7.28 4.58 2.92
N ALA A 77 7.33 4.55 1.60
CA ALA A 77 8.56 4.64 0.83
C ALA A 77 9.27 5.99 1.05
N ASP A 78 8.51 7.07 1.16
CA ASP A 78 9.02 8.41 1.45
C ASP A 78 9.64 8.47 2.86
N ARG A 79 8.97 7.92 3.89
CA ARG A 79 9.54 7.80 5.25
C ARG A 79 10.84 6.99 5.28
N ILE A 80 10.89 5.86 4.57
CA ILE A 80 12.11 5.04 4.48
C ILE A 80 13.23 5.81 3.77
N SER A 81 12.90 6.54 2.70
CA SER A 81 13.86 7.33 1.93
C SER A 81 14.39 8.51 2.73
N ALA A 82 13.52 9.21 3.47
CA ALA A 82 13.91 10.27 4.39
C ALA A 82 14.84 9.74 5.48
N GLY A 83 14.49 8.61 6.12
CA GLY A 83 15.35 7.96 7.11
C GLY A 83 16.72 7.54 6.56
N ARG A 84 16.77 7.03 5.32
CA ARG A 84 18.03 6.69 4.64
C ARG A 84 18.91 7.91 4.39
N ARG A 85 18.33 9.06 4.01
CA ARG A 85 19.09 10.30 3.84
C ARG A 85 19.69 10.77 5.17
N THR A 86 18.90 10.74 6.23
CA THR A 86 19.38 11.06 7.59
C THR A 86 20.50 10.13 8.05
N LEU A 87 20.40 8.82 7.79
CA LEU A 87 21.49 7.88 8.10
C LEU A 87 22.76 8.17 7.29
N ALA A 88 22.64 8.49 6.00
CA ALA A 88 23.79 8.85 5.18
C ALA A 88 24.48 10.14 5.65
N GLU A 89 23.71 11.12 6.12
CA GLU A 89 24.23 12.35 6.74
C GLU A 89 24.97 12.03 8.03
N VAL A 90 24.42 11.14 8.86
CA VAL A 90 25.05 10.66 10.10
C VAL A 90 26.33 9.85 9.81
N ASP A 91 26.32 8.98 8.80
CA ASP A 91 27.48 8.17 8.42
C ASP A 91 28.65 9.03 7.92
N ALA A 92 28.36 10.20 7.36
CA ALA A 92 29.37 11.16 6.91
C ALA A 92 30.00 11.96 8.06
N MET A 93 29.38 11.99 9.26
CA MET A 93 29.91 12.70 10.42
C MET A 93 31.18 12.03 10.96
N THR A 94 32.09 12.86 11.46
CA THR A 94 33.20 12.41 12.31
C THR A 94 32.66 11.88 13.66
N GLY A 95 33.48 11.14 14.40
CA GLY A 95 33.08 10.62 15.73
C GLY A 95 32.59 11.73 16.67
N THR A 96 33.34 12.82 16.77
CA THR A 96 32.99 13.98 17.59
C THR A 96 31.67 14.64 17.17
N GLU A 97 31.43 14.78 15.86
CA GLU A 97 30.18 15.34 15.33
C GLU A 97 28.98 14.44 15.64
N PHE A 98 29.16 13.11 15.56
CA PHE A 98 28.14 12.15 15.92
C PHE A 98 27.80 12.20 17.42
N GLU A 99 28.80 12.28 18.29
CA GLU A 99 28.59 12.42 19.74
C GLU A 99 27.85 13.72 20.09
N GLU A 100 28.20 14.83 19.42
CA GLU A 100 27.51 16.10 19.62
C GLU A 100 26.06 16.06 19.10
N LEU A 101 25.81 15.38 17.98
CA LEU A 101 24.45 15.12 17.49
C LEU A 101 23.63 14.34 18.53
N VAL A 102 24.19 13.28 19.11
CA VAL A 102 23.53 12.49 20.18
C VAL A 102 23.22 13.37 21.38
N ALA A 103 24.16 14.22 21.82
CA ALA A 103 23.91 15.17 22.91
C ALA A 103 22.78 16.16 22.58
N GLN A 104 22.71 16.66 21.35
CA GLN A 104 21.61 17.53 20.90
C GLN A 104 20.26 16.81 20.89
N LEU A 105 20.22 15.55 20.45
CA LEU A 105 19.01 14.73 20.49
C LEU A 105 18.52 14.53 21.91
N CYS A 106 19.41 14.22 22.86
CA CYS A 106 19.05 14.11 24.27
C CYS A 106 18.46 15.42 24.82
N ARG A 107 19.08 16.57 24.50
CA ARG A 107 18.55 17.89 24.92
C ARG A 107 17.17 18.16 24.32
N ARG A 108 16.96 17.85 23.04
CA ARG A 108 15.66 17.98 22.35
C ARG A 108 14.59 17.13 23.03
N ASP A 109 14.95 15.93 23.48
CA ASP A 109 14.04 14.97 24.09
C ASP A 109 13.82 15.21 25.60
N GLY A 110 14.34 16.33 26.13
CA GLY A 110 14.10 16.80 27.50
C GLY A 110 15.14 16.37 28.54
N CYS A 111 16.24 15.77 28.11
CA CYS A 111 17.35 15.47 29.02
C CYS A 111 18.05 16.77 29.45
N THR A 112 18.52 16.81 30.69
CA THR A 112 19.20 17.96 31.30
C THR A 112 20.66 17.62 31.61
N GLU A 113 21.50 18.65 31.85
CA GLU A 113 22.94 18.47 32.16
C GLU A 113 23.72 17.66 31.10
N VAL A 114 23.23 17.64 29.85
CA VAL A 114 23.83 16.84 28.77
C VAL A 114 25.13 17.49 28.29
N ARG A 115 26.24 16.77 28.45
CA ARG A 115 27.58 17.16 27.99
C ARG A 115 28.29 16.01 27.28
N ARG A 116 29.01 16.34 26.20
CA ARG A 116 29.97 15.43 25.58
C ARG A 116 31.20 15.31 26.49
N VAL A 117 31.68 14.09 26.70
CA VAL A 117 32.87 13.78 27.50
C VAL A 117 33.98 13.14 26.66
N GLY A 118 33.65 12.78 25.42
CA GLY A 118 34.50 12.12 24.43
C GLY A 118 35.96 12.60 24.36
N GLY A 119 36.89 11.64 24.43
CA GLY A 119 38.33 11.81 24.22
C GLY A 119 39.07 10.46 24.23
N SER A 120 40.29 10.38 23.66
CA SER A 120 41.06 9.13 23.77
C SER A 120 41.33 8.86 25.26
N HIS A 121 40.97 7.66 25.74
CA HIS A 121 41.08 7.19 27.13
C HIS A 121 39.91 7.50 28.08
N ASP A 122 38.73 7.88 27.59
CA ASP A 122 37.53 7.76 28.42
C ASP A 122 37.11 6.28 28.53
N ASN A 123 36.51 5.90 29.65
CA ASN A 123 36.07 4.52 29.92
C ASN A 123 34.84 4.13 29.06
N GLY A 124 34.80 4.54 27.80
CA GLY A 124 33.72 4.27 26.85
C GLY A 124 32.48 5.14 27.08
N ALA A 125 32.60 6.33 27.66
CA ALA A 125 31.49 7.23 27.97
C ALA A 125 31.61 8.52 27.16
N ASP A 126 30.88 8.59 26.05
CA ASP A 126 31.02 9.69 25.09
C ASP A 126 30.09 10.87 25.40
N VAL A 127 28.89 10.59 25.95
CA VAL A 127 27.92 11.60 26.39
C VAL A 127 27.37 11.24 27.76
N VAL A 128 27.25 12.22 28.65
CA VAL A 128 26.62 12.06 29.97
C VAL A 128 25.57 13.13 30.22
N GLY A 129 24.57 12.83 31.04
CA GLY A 129 23.55 13.80 31.44
C GLY A 129 22.52 13.20 32.39
N ARG A 130 21.35 13.83 32.47
CA ARG A 130 20.20 13.37 33.25
C ARG A 130 18.98 13.20 32.37
N LEU A 131 18.29 12.07 32.56
CA LEU A 131 16.99 11.82 31.95
C LEU A 131 15.95 12.82 32.48
N PRO A 132 14.81 13.01 31.78
CA PRO A 132 13.72 13.88 32.24
C PRO A 132 13.17 13.52 33.64
N ASP A 133 13.38 12.28 34.09
CA ASP A 133 12.99 11.78 35.42
C ASP A 133 14.07 11.98 36.50
N GLY A 134 15.20 12.63 36.17
CA GLY A 134 16.28 12.96 37.09
C GLY A 134 17.37 11.89 37.24
N ARG A 135 17.20 10.70 36.66
CA ARG A 135 18.23 9.64 36.69
C ARG A 135 19.44 10.01 35.85
N SER A 136 20.64 9.61 36.29
CA SER A 136 21.87 9.79 35.52
C SER A 136 21.89 8.87 34.29
N MET A 137 22.39 9.40 33.18
CA MET A 137 22.53 8.71 31.90
C MET A 137 23.96 8.83 31.40
N VAL A 138 24.48 7.71 30.88
CA VAL A 138 25.75 7.63 30.15
C VAL A 138 25.47 6.96 28.81
N ILE A 139 26.01 7.51 27.73
CA ILE A 139 25.85 7.00 26.37
C ILE A 139 27.22 6.75 25.77
N GLN A 140 27.42 5.53 25.28
CA GLN A 140 28.54 5.15 24.44
C GLN A 140 28.12 5.20 22.97
N CYS A 141 28.90 5.91 22.16
CA CYS A 141 28.76 6.07 20.73
C CYS A 141 29.81 5.24 20.01
N LYS A 142 29.40 4.17 19.33
CA LYS A 142 30.29 3.36 18.48
C LYS A 142 29.95 3.56 17.01
N ARG A 143 30.95 3.99 16.21
CA ARG A 143 30.84 4.08 14.75
C ARG A 143 31.38 2.80 14.12
N TYR A 144 30.51 2.10 13.42
CA TYR A 144 30.79 0.87 12.71
C TYR A 144 30.76 1.14 11.20
N THR A 145 31.55 0.40 10.43
CA THR A 145 31.41 0.46 8.96
C THR A 145 30.08 -0.18 8.56
N PRO A 146 29.42 0.26 7.48
CA PRO A 146 28.11 -0.29 7.07
C PRO A 146 28.10 -1.81 6.82
N SER A 147 29.27 -2.41 6.58
CA SER A 147 29.45 -3.85 6.38
C SER A 147 29.71 -4.65 7.66
N SER A 148 29.89 -3.98 8.80
CA SER A 148 30.18 -4.66 10.07
C SER A 148 28.89 -4.97 10.84
N THR A 149 28.78 -6.21 11.29
CA THR A 149 27.65 -6.68 12.10
C THR A 149 27.92 -6.37 13.57
N ILE A 150 26.96 -5.74 14.26
CA ILE A 150 27.05 -5.51 15.71
C ILE A 150 26.95 -6.85 16.43
N ALA A 151 28.04 -7.29 17.05
CA ALA A 151 28.07 -8.56 17.77
C ALA A 151 27.24 -8.46 19.06
N SER A 152 26.43 -9.49 19.37
CA SER A 152 25.54 -9.49 20.55
C SER A 152 26.25 -9.30 21.90
N ARG A 153 27.58 -9.53 21.95
CA ARG A 153 28.40 -9.27 23.14
C ARG A 153 28.52 -7.76 23.44
N GLU A 154 28.59 -6.92 22.42
CA GLU A 154 28.79 -5.46 22.56
C GLU A 154 27.58 -4.77 23.19
N MET A 155 26.40 -5.41 23.19
CA MET A 155 25.18 -4.93 23.86
C MET A 155 25.06 -5.40 25.32
N ARG A 156 25.90 -6.36 25.76
CA ARG A 156 25.85 -6.94 27.12
C ARG A 156 26.87 -6.34 28.07
N ASP A 157 27.96 -5.80 27.54
CA ASP A 157 29.10 -5.31 28.32
C ASP A 157 29.09 -3.76 28.51
N THR A 158 27.96 -3.10 28.21
CA THR A 158 27.69 -1.68 28.53
C THR A 158 27.08 -1.52 29.91
#